data_AF-A0A7L4R7X0-F1
#
_entry.id   AF-A0A7L4R7X0-F1
#
_cell.length_a   1.000
_cell.length_b   1.000
_cell.length_c   1.000
_cell.angle_alpha   90.00
_cell.angle_beta   90.00
_cell.angle_gamma   90.00
#
_symmetry.space_group_name_H-M   'P 1'
#
loop_
_entity.id
_entity.type
_entity.pdbx_description
1 polymer ?
#
loop_
_entity_poly.entity_id
_entity_poly.type
_entity_poly.pdbx_seq_one_letter_code
_entity_poly.pdbx_strand_id
1 'polypeptide(L)' 'MALPLAYELVMGKPIIFWLGILTALFLFSAGIVMILTFHTKYKFPVDLHHKLAFIGLAFAIIHVILALSIYL' A
#
# COMPACT_ATOMS: atom_id res chain seq x y z
N MET A 1 -14.18 -6.63 17.49
CA MET A 1 -14.27 -5.19 17.87
C MET A 1 -13.48 -4.26 16.92
N ALA A 2 -13.04 -4.71 15.73
CA ALA A 2 -12.34 -3.86 14.74
C ALA A 2 -13.26 -3.21 13.69
N LEU A 3 -14.52 -3.66 13.61
CA LEU A 3 -15.57 -3.12 12.75
C LEU A 3 -15.71 -1.59 12.76
N PRO A 4 -15.71 -0.87 13.91
CA PRO A 4 -15.85 0.58 13.88
C PRO A 4 -14.65 1.29 13.24
N LEU A 5 -13.44 0.72 13.36
CA LEU A 5 -12.22 1.37 12.86
C LEU A 5 -12.10 1.25 11.33
N ALA A 6 -12.42 0.09 10.75
CA ALA A 6 -12.34 -0.12 9.30
C ALA A 6 -13.28 0.82 8.52
N TYR A 7 -14.43 1.12 9.11
CA TYR A 7 -15.48 1.98 8.53
C TYR A 7 -15.48 3.42 9.05
N GLU A 8 -14.53 3.77 9.91
CA GLU A 8 -14.37 5.15 10.34
C GLU A 8 -14.12 6.03 9.12
N LEU A 9 -14.86 7.14 9.03
CA LEU A 9 -14.82 8.01 7.87
C LEU A 9 -13.68 9.02 8.03
N VAL A 10 -12.70 8.90 7.16
CA VAL A 10 -11.64 9.90 6.97
C VAL A 10 -11.86 10.55 5.62
N MET A 11 -11.98 11.88 5.56
CA MET A 11 -12.21 12.62 4.30
C MET A 11 -13.39 12.07 3.47
N GLY A 12 -14.46 11.61 4.13
CA GLY A 12 -15.67 11.09 3.47
C GLY A 12 -15.56 9.67 2.91
N LYS A 13 -14.47 8.94 3.19
CA LYS A 13 -14.31 7.52 2.83
C LYS A 13 -13.83 6.68 4.03
N PRO A 14 -14.18 5.39 4.08
CA PRO A 14 -13.69 4.48 5.12
C PRO A 14 -12.16 4.42 5.19
N ILE A 15 -11.58 4.25 6.39
CA ILE A 15 -10.13 4.01 6.56
C ILE A 15 -9.64 2.85 5.70
N ILE A 16 -10.42 1.76 5.60
CA ILE A 16 -10.04 0.60 4.77
C ILE A 16 -9.87 0.97 3.29
N PHE A 17 -10.64 1.92 2.76
CA PHE A 17 -10.51 2.42 1.39
C PHE A 17 -9.17 3.14 1.19
N TRP A 18 -8.80 4.03 2.11
CA TRP A 18 -7.52 4.75 2.04
C TRP A 18 -6.32 3.83 2.17
N LEU A 19 -6.40 2.81 3.03
CA LEU A 19 -5.35 1.79 3.13
C LEU A 19 -5.14 1.03 1.81
N GLY A 20 -6.23 0.72 1.10
CA GLY A 20 -6.15 0.14 -0.24
C GLY A 20 -5.45 1.06 -1.24
N ILE A 21 -5.79 2.36 -1.23
CA ILE A 21 -5.13 3.36 -2.09
C ILE A 21 -3.64 3.48 -1.75
N LEU A 22 -3.28 3.60 -0.48
CA LEU A 22 -1.88 3.71 -0.06
C LEU A 22 -1.08 2.48 -0.49
N THR A 23 -1.64 1.29 -0.27
CA THR A 23 -1.05 0.03 -0.74
C THR A 23 -0.78 0.07 -2.24
N ALA A 24 -1.79 0.44 -3.04
CA ALA A 24 -1.66 0.54 -4.48
C ALA A 24 -0.59 1.55 -4.90
N LEU A 25 -0.56 2.73 -4.28
CA LEU A 25 0.43 3.77 -4.57
C LEU A 25 1.85 3.28 -4.30
N PHE A 26 2.13 2.72 -3.13
CA PHE A 26 3.48 2.25 -2.78
C PHE A 26 3.95 1.11 -3.69
N LEU A 27 3.09 0.11 -3.94
CA LEU A 27 3.46 -1.02 -4.80
C LEU A 27 3.61 -0.60 -6.27
N PHE A 28 2.75 0.30 -6.75
CA PHE A 28 2.86 0.83 -8.10
C PHE A 28 4.13 1.69 -8.28
N SER A 29 4.44 2.56 -7.31
CA SER A 29 5.70 3.30 -7.30
C SER A 29 6.92 2.37 -7.24
N ALA A 30 6.88 1.30 -6.45
CA ALA A 30 7.95 0.30 -6.42
C ALA A 30 8.15 -0.36 -7.80
N GLY A 31 7.05 -0.68 -8.50
CA GLY A 31 7.08 -1.20 -9.86
C GLY A 31 7.67 -0.20 -10.87
N ILE A 32 7.24 1.07 -10.82
CA ILE A 32 7.79 2.13 -11.66
C ILE A 32 9.29 2.29 -11.44
N VAL A 33 9.75 2.35 -10.17
CA VAL A 33 11.17 2.49 -9.86
C VAL A 33 11.98 1.36 -10.46
N MET A 34 11.47 0.12 -10.40
CA MET A 34 12.16 -1.04 -10.98
C MET A 34 12.20 -0.99 -12.51
N ILE A 35 11.07 -0.66 -13.15
CA ILE A 35 10.97 -0.50 -14.61
C ILE A 35 11.94 0.59 -15.08
N LEU A 36 11.94 1.76 -14.43
CA LEU A 36 12.83 2.85 -14.80
C LEU A 36 14.30 2.47 -14.61
N THR A 37 14.62 1.73 -13.55
CA THR A 37 16.00 1.28 -13.28
C THR A 37 16.51 0.30 -14.34
N PHE A 38 15.66 -0.59 -14.86
CA PHE A 38 16.07 -1.56 -15.88
C PHE A 38 16.00 -1.03 -17.31
N HIS A 39 14.99 -0.21 -17.63
CA HIS A 39 14.70 0.21 -19.01
C HIS A 39 15.21 1.60 -19.36
N THR A 40 15.70 2.38 -18.39
CA THR A 40 16.19 3.73 -18.66
C THR A 40 17.63 3.92 -18.19
N LYS A 41 18.24 5.04 -18.60
CA LYS A 41 19.57 5.44 -18.12
C LYS A 41 19.54 5.94 -16.66
N TYR A 42 18.35 6.20 -16.11
CA TYR A 42 18.19 6.64 -14.72
C TYR A 42 18.28 5.43 -13.80
N LYS A 43 19.41 5.32 -13.10
CA LYS A 43 19.64 4.28 -12.10
C LYS A 43 19.12 4.76 -10.74
N PHE A 44 17.89 4.37 -10.41
CA PHE A 44 17.45 4.51 -9.03
C PHE A 44 18.15 3.47 -8.15
N PRO A 45 18.44 3.80 -6.89
CA PRO A 45 18.99 2.82 -5.97
C PRO A 45 17.96 1.71 -5.75
N VAL A 46 18.39 0.44 -5.89
CA VAL A 46 17.53 -0.74 -5.68
C VAL A 46 16.91 -0.74 -4.27
N ASP A 47 17.60 -0.16 -3.30
CA ASP A 47 17.10 0.07 -1.94
C ASP A 47 15.79 0.89 -1.90
N LEU A 48 15.59 1.83 -2.85
CA LEU A 48 14.33 2.57 -2.95
C LEU A 48 13.16 1.67 -3.36
N HIS A 49 13.38 0.75 -4.32
CA HIS A 49 12.37 -0.25 -4.68
C HIS A 49 12.00 -1.10 -3.45
N HIS A 50 13.01 -1.62 -2.73
CA HIS A 50 12.77 -2.43 -1.53
C HIS A 50 12.01 -1.68 -0.44
N LYS A 51 12.37 -0.42 -0.16
CA LYS A 51 11.67 0.41 0.82
C LYS A 51 10.21 0.64 0.43
N LEU A 52 9.94 1.00 -0.82
CA LEU A 52 8.57 1.21 -1.30
C LEU A 52 7.76 -0.09 -1.27
N ALA A 53 8.35 -1.20 -1.71
CA ALA A 53 7.69 -2.51 -1.70
C ALA A 53 7.39 -2.98 -0.28
N PHE A 54 8.31 -2.79 0.67
CA PHE A 54 8.13 -3.19 2.07
C PHE A 54 7.04 -2.37 2.75
N ILE A 55 7.03 -1.05 2.56
CA ILE A 55 5.97 -0.17 3.09
C ILE A 55 4.61 -0.54 2.47
N GLY A 56 4.57 -0.74 1.15
CA GLY A 56 3.35 -1.17 0.46
C GLY A 56 2.83 -2.51 0.96
N LEU A 57 3.71 -3.49 1.17
CA LEU A 57 3.36 -4.80 1.72
C LEU A 57 2.85 -4.70 3.15
N ALA A 58 3.44 -3.84 3.99
CA ALA A 58 2.95 -3.60 5.34
C ALA A 58 1.52 -3.05 5.33
N PHE A 59 1.22 -2.07 4.47
CA PHE A 59 -0.15 -1.57 4.29
C PHE A 59 -1.09 -2.64 3.74
N ALA A 60 -0.63 -3.48 2.80
CA ALA A 60 -1.42 -4.57 2.25
C ALA A 60 -1.85 -5.57 3.34
N ILE A 61 -0.92 -5.94 4.23
CA ILE A 61 -1.20 -6.85 5.34
C ILE A 61 -2.25 -6.23 6.27
N ILE A 62 -2.08 -4.97 6.66
CA ILE A 62 -3.06 -4.27 7.52
C ILE A 62 -4.43 -4.19 6.83
N HIS A 63 -4.45 -3.86 5.53
CA HIS A 63 -5.68 -3.78 4.74
C HIS A 63 -6.41 -5.12 4.68
N VAL A 64 -5.70 -6.22 4.44
CA VAL A 64 -6.26 -7.58 4.42
C VAL A 64 -6.77 -7.98 5.80
N ILE A 65 -6.02 -7.72 6.87
CA ILE A 65 -6.47 -8.01 8.24
C ILE A 65 -7.77 -7.27 8.55
N LEU A 66 -7.86 -5.98 8.21
CA LEU A 66 -9.08 -5.19 8.42
C LEU A 66 -10.23 -5.72 7.56
N ALA A 67 -9.98 -6.08 6.30
CA ALA A 67 -11.00 -6.64 5.40
C ALA A 67 -11.57 -7.95 5.96
N LEU A 68 -10.70 -8.86 6.40
CA LEU A 68 -11.11 -10.15 6.97
C LEU A 68 -11.80 -9.99 8.33
N SER A 69 -11.41 -8.99 9.12
CA SER A 69 -12.03 -8.70 10.43
C SER A 69 -13.50 -8.28 10.33
N ILE A 70 -14.00 -7.94 9.14
CA ILE A 70 -15.42 -7.64 8.92
C ILE A 70 -16.27 -8.92 8.97
N TYR A 71 -15.67 -10.07 8.65
CA TYR A 71 -16.34 -11.37 8.61
C TYR A 71 -16.13 -12.21 9.88
N LEU A 72 -15.40 -11.69 10.87
CA LEU A 72 -15.10 -12.32 12.16
C LEU A 72 -15.81 -11.60 13.32
#